data_AF-A0A645IM11-F1
#
_entry.id   AF-A0A645IM11-F1
#
_cell.length_a   1.000
_cell.length_b   1.000
_cell.length_c   1.000
_cell.angle_alpha   90.00
_cell.angle_beta   90.00
_cell.angle_gamma   90.00
#
_symmetry.space_group_name_H-M   'P 1'
#
loop_
_entity.id
_entity.type
_entity.pdbx_description
1 polymer ?
#
loop_
_entity_poly.entity_id
_entity_poly.type
_entity_poly.pdbx_seq_one_letter_code
_entity_poly.pdbx_strand_id
1 'polypeptide(L)' 'MKIVSAPYTSEHGLRALKRLHKAIICNQVLPSNLHQFYKAMLHLERYVERLNPKPPTKGVTSRFKS' A
#
# COMPACT_ATOMS: atom_id res chain seq x y z
N MET A 1 8.14 -12.81 10.79
CA MET A 1 7.66 -11.49 10.33
C MET A 1 6.35 -11.17 11.06
N LYS A 2 6.25 -10.13 11.90
CA LYS A 2 4.99 -9.82 12.60
C LYS A 2 3.99 -9.22 11.61
N ILE A 3 2.91 -9.94 11.32
CA ILE A 3 1.78 -9.47 10.51
C ILE A 3 1.09 -8.40 11.34
N VAL A 4 1.28 -7.13 10.95
CA VAL A 4 0.60 -6.02 11.61
C VAL A 4 -0.85 -6.04 11.10
N SER A 5 -1.82 -5.96 12.01
CA SER A 5 -3.25 -5.96 11.68
C SER A 5 -3.78 -4.57 11.30
N ALA A 6 -2.92 -3.54 11.28
CA ALA A 6 -3.33 -2.20 10.86
C ALA A 6 -3.91 -2.23 9.44
N PRO A 7 -5.01 -1.51 9.19
CA PRO A 7 -5.64 -1.45 7.87
C PRO A 7 -4.70 -0.79 6.84
N TYR A 8 -4.87 -1.17 5.58
CA TYR A 8 -4.19 -0.48 4.47
C TYR A 8 -4.74 0.95 4.36
N THR A 9 -3.85 1.93 4.23
CA THR A 9 -4.27 3.30 3.93
C THR A 9 -4.58 3.46 2.44
N SER A 10 -5.35 4.49 2.08
CA SER A 10 -5.62 4.84 0.68
C SER A 10 -4.35 5.10 -0.13
N GLU A 11 -3.29 5.62 0.49
CA GLU A 11 -1.98 5.79 -0.15
C GLU A 11 -1.37 4.47 -0.61
N HIS A 12 -1.48 3.40 0.20
CA HIS A 12 -1.01 2.07 -0.16
C HIS A 12 -1.73 1.56 -1.40
N GLY A 13 -3.06 1.73 -1.45
CA GLY A 13 -3.88 1.34 -2.60
C GLY A 13 -3.50 2.09 -3.88
N LEU A 14 -3.34 3.41 -3.80
CA LEU A 14 -2.96 4.23 -4.96
C LEU A 14 -1.56 3.87 -5.50
N ARG A 15 -0.58 3.65 -4.62
CA ARG A 15 0.77 3.25 -5.04
C ARG A 15 0.79 1.84 -5.64
N ALA A 16 0.07 0.90 -5.02
CA ALA A 16 -0.10 -0.46 -5.54
C ALA A 16 -0.75 -0.45 -6.93
N LEU A 17 -1.80 0.35 -7.12
CA LEU A 17 -2.48 0.50 -8.40
C LEU A 17 -1.56 1.13 -9.46
N LYS A 18 -0.76 2.13 -9.09
CA LYS A 18 0.22 2.75 -10.01
C LYS A 18 1.27 1.75 -10.50
N ARG A 19 1.76 0.86 -9.62
CA ARG A 19 2.68 -0.22 -10.00
C ARG A 19 2.02 -1.26 -10.89
N LEU A 20 0.81 -1.67 -10.53
CA LEU A 20 0.03 -2.62 -11.29
C LEU A 20 -0.26 -2.08 -12.70
N HIS A 21 -0.67 -0.83 -12.81
CA HIS A 21 -0.89 -0.14 -14.08
C HIS A 21 0.36 -0.13 -14.96
N LYS A 22 1.53 0.18 -14.39
CA LYS A 22 2.81 0.09 -15.11
C LYS A 22 3.10 -1.33 -15.60
N ALA A 23 2.87 -2.34 -14.76
CA ALA A 23 3.11 -3.73 -15.11
C ALA A 23 2.16 -4.24 -16.21
N ILE A 24 0.92 -3.76 -16.24
CA ILE A 24 -0.05 -4.02 -17.32
C ILE A 24 0.44 -3.41 -18.64
N ILE A 25 0.85 -2.13 -18.64
CA ILE A 25 1.37 -1.47 -19.85
C ILE A 25 2.60 -2.20 -20.40
N CYS A 26 3.46 -2.70 -19.52
CA CYS A 26 4.64 -3.48 -19.90
C CYS A 26 4.32 -4.94 -20.29
N ASN A 27 3.04 -5.33 -20.33
CA ASN A 27 2.57 -6.69 -20.62
C ASN A 27 3.16 -7.77 -19.70
N GLN A 28 3.52 -7.39 -18.47
CA GLN A 28 4.14 -8.26 -17.46
C GLN A 28 3.11 -8.98 -16.56
N VAL A 29 1.82 -8.71 -16.76
CA VAL A 29 0.74 -9.22 -15.92
C VAL A 29 -0.35 -9.83 -16.79
N LEU A 30 -0.69 -11.09 -16.51
CA LEU A 30 -1.85 -11.73 -17.11
C LEU A 30 -3.13 -11.24 -16.41
N PRO A 31 -4.17 -10.80 -17.14
CA PRO A 31 -5.40 -10.26 -16.54
C PRO A 31 -6.09 -11.21 -15.55
N SER A 32 -5.95 -12.52 -15.74
CA SER A 32 -6.51 -13.55 -14.85
C SER A 32 -5.93 -13.50 -13.43
N ASN A 33 -4.70 -12.99 -13.27
CA ASN A 33 -4.01 -12.94 -11.97
C ASN A 33 -4.05 -11.54 -11.33
N LEU A 34 -4.77 -10.59 -11.94
CA LEU A 34 -4.78 -9.18 -11.54
C LEU A 34 -5.09 -8.98 -10.04
N HIS A 35 -6.06 -9.73 -9.51
CA HIS A 35 -6.45 -9.65 -8.10
C HIS A 35 -5.35 -10.13 -7.15
N GLN A 36 -4.66 -11.22 -7.49
CA GLN A 36 -3.52 -11.72 -6.70
C GLN A 36 -2.35 -10.74 -6.76
N PHE A 37 -2.05 -10.20 -7.95
CA PHE A 37 -1.03 -9.17 -8.11
C PHE A 37 -1.35 -7.91 -7.33
N TYR A 38 -2.60 -7.45 -7.33
CA TYR A 38 -3.01 -6.29 -6.55
C TYR A 38 -2.80 -6.50 -5.04
N LYS A 39 -3.20 -7.67 -4.51
CA LYS A 39 -2.93 -8.03 -3.11
C LYS A 39 -1.42 -8.05 -2.81
N ALA A 40 -0.61 -8.65 -3.69
CA ALA A 40 0.84 -8.69 -3.53
C ALA A 40 1.45 -7.28 -3.52
N MET A 41 1.00 -6.39 -4.41
CA MET A 41 1.45 -5.00 -4.47
C MET A 41 1.05 -4.20 -3.23
N LEU A 42 -0.14 -4.44 -2.67
CA LEU A 42 -0.56 -3.85 -1.38
C LEU A 42 0.37 -4.26 -0.23
N HIS A 43 0.72 -5.55 -0.16
CA HIS A 43 1.68 -6.04 0.83
C HIS A 43 3.06 -5.43 0.62
N LEU A 44 3.50 -5.26 -0.62
CA LEU A 44 4.76 -4.62 -0.97
C LEU A 44 4.79 -3.16 -0.51
N GLU A 45 3.77 -2.36 -0.81
CA GLU A 45 3.72 -0.96 -0.40
C GLU A 45 3.79 -0.80 1.11
N ARG A 46 3.09 -1.67 1.84
CA ARG A 46 3.16 -1.70 3.30
C ARG A 46 4.56 -2.05 3.80
N TYR A 47 5.23 -2.98 3.12
CA TYR A 47 6.59 -3.34 3.47
C TYR A 47 7.58 -2.20 3.19
N VAL A 48 7.43 -1.51 2.06
CA VAL A 48 8.22 -0.32 1.71
C VAL A 48 8.04 0.80 2.72
N GLU A 49 6.81 1.04 3.20
CA GLU A 49 6.54 2.02 4.26
C GLU A 49 7.26 1.65 5.57
N ARG A 50 7.30 0.36 5.94
CA ARG A 50 8.06 -0.11 7.12
C ARG A 50 9.56 0.04 6.97
N LEU A 51 10.09 -0.18 5.76
CA LEU A 51 11.51 -0.04 5.45
C LEU A 51 11.97 1.42 5.41
N ASN A 52 11.08 2.33 5.05
CA ASN A 52 11.36 3.75 5.01
C ASN A 52 10.48 4.49 6.03
N PRO A 53 10.73 4.31 7.34
CA PRO A 53 9.97 4.99 8.36
C PRO A 53 10.14 6.50 8.13
N LYS A 54 9.09 7.15 7.61
CA LYS A 54 9.03 8.61 7.69
C LYS A 54 9.18 8.95 9.18
N PRO A 55 9.99 9.96 9.55
CA PRO A 55 9.97 10.45 10.92
C PRO A 55 8.51 10.76 11.25
N PRO A 56 8.02 10.40 12.45
CA PRO A 56 6.61 10.57 12.80
C PRO A 56 6.26 12.04 12.58
N THR A 57 5.54 12.32 11.51
CA THR A 57 4.84 13.59 11.39
C THR A 57 3.88 13.57 12.57
N LYS A 58 4.10 14.47 13.52
CA LYS A 58 3.19 14.73 14.63
C LYS A 58 1.87 15.18 14.02
N GLY A 59 1.06 14.20 13.60
CA GLY A 59 -0.31 14.39 13.18
C GLY A 59 -1.08 14.83 14.41
N VAL A 60 -1.27 16.13 14.49
CA VAL A 60 -2.27 16.85 15.27
C VAL A 60 -3.43 15.91 15.63
N THR A 61 -3.44 15.49 16.90
CA THR A 61 -4.65 15.00 17.56
C THR A 61 -5.68 16.11 17.46
N SER A 62 -6.58 16.06 16.47
CA SER A 62 -7.86 16.74 16.57
C SER A 62 -8.64 16.02 17.65
N ARG A 63 -8.51 16.56 18.86
CA ARG A 63 -9.34 16.28 20.02
C ARG A 63 -10.77 16.65 19.64
N PHE A 64 -11.55 15.68 19.15
CA PHE A 64 -13.01 15.75 19.26
C PHE A 64 -13.34 15.54 20.74
N LYS A 65 -13.61 16.64 21.45
CA LYS A 65 -14.37 16.60 22.69
C LYS A 65 -15.84 16.79 22.31
N SER A 66 -16.66 15.81 22.68
CA SER A 66 -18.11 15.93 22.85
C SER A 66 -18.46 16.96 23.90
#